data_AF-A0A0Q6Z377-F1
#
_entry.id   AF-A0A0Q6Z377-F1
#
_cell.length_a   1.000
_cell.length_b   1.000
_cell.length_c   1.000
_cell.angle_alpha   90.00
_cell.angle_beta   90.00
_cell.angle_gamma   90.00
#
_symmetry.space_group_name_H-M   'P 1'
#
loop_
_entity.id
_entity.type
_entity.pdbx_description
1 polymer ?
#
loop_
_entity_poly.entity_id
_entity_poly.type
_entity_poly.pdbx_seq_one_letter_code
_entity_poly.pdbx_strand_id
1 'polypeptide(L)' 'MIQQVSHPVAGADPAGFTLALDVAYALHPPVTRAPEVASVAVARRGVSAARSRRRSPARG' A
#
# COMPACT_ATOMS: atom_id res chain seq x y z
N MET A 1 1.53 -10.10 36.36
CA MET A 1 2.80 -9.45 35.94
C MET A 1 3.09 -9.90 34.52
N ILE A 2 3.09 -9.00 33.53
CA ILE A 2 3.33 -9.35 32.11
C ILE A 2 4.73 -8.87 31.73
N GLN A 3 5.56 -9.79 31.21
CA GLN A 3 6.83 -9.44 30.58
C GLN A 3 6.61 -9.15 29.11
N GLN A 4 7.10 -7.99 28.67
CA GLN A 4 7.18 -7.61 27.25
C GLN A 4 8.56 -8.05 26.74
N VAL A 5 8.58 -8.96 25.76
CA VAL A 5 9.82 -9.44 25.14
C VAL A 5 9.85 -9.00 23.68
N SER A 6 10.71 -8.04 23.37
CA SER A 6 10.93 -7.56 22.01
C SER A 6 11.91 -8.50 21.30
N HIS A 7 11.50 -9.06 20.16
CA HIS A 7 12.37 -9.85 19.30
C HIS A 7 12.83 -8.98 18.14
N PRO A 8 14.06 -8.45 18.15
CA PRO A 8 14.60 -7.75 16.99
C PRO A 8 14.85 -8.77 15.89
N VAL A 9 13.94 -8.86 14.93
CA VAL A 9 14.17 -9.59 13.67
C VAL A 9 15.04 -8.71 12.78
N ALA A 10 16.27 -9.17 12.52
CA ALA A 10 17.09 -8.62 11.45
C ALA A 10 16.54 -9.13 10.11
N GLY A 11 15.95 -8.25 9.31
CA GLY A 11 15.37 -8.63 8.01
C GLY A 11 14.44 -7.61 7.36
N ALA A 12 14.50 -6.34 7.79
CA ALA A 12 13.69 -5.25 7.23
C ALA A 12 14.57 -4.17 6.58
N ASP A 13 15.77 -4.53 6.12
CA ASP A 13 16.54 -3.60 5.30
C ASP A 13 15.76 -3.33 4.00
N PRO A 14 15.64 -2.07 3.54
CA PRO A 14 14.75 -1.75 2.44
C PRO A 14 15.10 -2.47 1.13
N ALA A 15 16.38 -2.70 0.87
CA ALA A 15 16.85 -3.32 -0.37
C ALA A 15 16.55 -4.82 -0.41
N GLY A 16 16.81 -5.52 0.70
CA GLY A 16 16.45 -6.93 0.90
C GLY A 16 14.95 -7.14 0.89
N PHE A 17 14.18 -6.21 1.46
CA PHE A 17 12.71 -6.26 1.41
C PHE A 17 12.19 -6.11 -0.02
N THR A 18 12.71 -5.16 -0.81
CA THR A 18 12.31 -5.02 -2.22
C THR A 18 12.65 -6.25 -3.04
N LEU A 19 13.85 -6.82 -2.86
CA LEU A 19 14.26 -8.05 -3.53
C LEU A 19 13.34 -9.22 -3.18
N ALA A 20 12.99 -9.36 -1.89
CA ALA A 20 12.10 -10.42 -1.43
C ALA A 20 10.71 -10.29 -2.06
N LEU A 21 10.18 -9.07 -2.20
CA LEU A 21 8.91 -8.83 -2.89
C LEU A 21 8.98 -9.18 -4.38
N ASP A 22 10.06 -8.81 -5.07
CA ASP A 22 10.25 -9.13 -6.48
C ASP A 22 10.30 -10.65 -6.70
N VAL A 23 11.09 -11.36 -5.88
CA VAL A 23 11.17 -12.83 -5.91
C VAL A 23 9.81 -13.45 -5.59
N ALA A 24 9.10 -12.94 -4.58
CA ALA A 24 7.77 -13.43 -4.25
C ALA A 24 6.79 -13.25 -5.42
N TYR A 25 6.86 -12.14 -6.16
CA TYR A 25 5.99 -11.89 -7.32
C TYR A 25 6.32 -12.81 -8.49
N ALA A 26 7.61 -13.11 -8.69
CA ALA A 26 8.06 -14.04 -9.72
C ALA A 26 7.60 -15.49 -9.42
N LEU A 27 7.63 -15.90 -8.15
CA LEU A 27 7.20 -17.24 -7.72
C LEU A 27 5.69 -17.36 -7.54
N HIS A 28 5.03 -16.27 -7.15
CA HIS A 28 3.60 -16.22 -6.86
C HIS A 28 2.95 -15.12 -7.70
N PRO A 29 2.71 -15.40 -9.00
CA PRO A 29 2.02 -14.44 -9.84
C PRO A 29 0.65 -14.10 -9.23
N PRO A 30 0.24 -12.82 -9.27
CA PRO A 30 -1.02 -12.38 -8.68
C PRO A 30 -2.20 -13.06 -9.36
N VAL A 31 -2.93 -13.86 -8.60
CA VAL A 31 -4.15 -14.51 -9.08
C VAL A 31 -5.33 -13.55 -8.88
N THR A 32 -6.13 -13.36 -9.93
CA THR A 32 -7.37 -12.59 -9.83
C THR A 32 -8.33 -13.30 -8.88
N ARG A 33 -8.82 -12.58 -7.87
CA ARG A 33 -9.86 -13.13 -6.99
C ARG A 33 -11.15 -13.36 -7.78
N ALA A 34 -11.85 -14.44 -7.45
CA ALA A 34 -13.16 -14.74 -7.99
C ALA A 34 -14.16 -13.60 -7.69
N PRO A 35 -15.15 -13.36 -8.56
CA PRO A 35 -16.03 -12.18 -8.48
C PRO A 35 -16.83 -12.11 -7.17
N GLU A 36 -17.15 -13.25 -6.56
CA GLU A 36 -17.83 -13.35 -5.27
C GLU A 36 -16.96 -12.91 -4.08
N VAL A 37 -15.63 -12.91 -4.23
CA VAL A 37 -14.65 -12.48 -3.20
C VAL A 37 -13.99 -11.16 -3.57
N ALA A 38 -14.23 -10.66 -4.79
CA ALA A 38 -13.71 -9.37 -5.22
C ALA A 38 -14.32 -8.27 -4.36
N SER A 39 -13.46 -7.50 -3.68
CA SER A 39 -13.92 -6.31 -2.99
C SER A 39 -14.53 -5.36 -4.03
N VAL A 40 -15.68 -4.78 -3.70
CA VAL A 40 -16.29 -3.75 -4.55
C VAL A 40 -15.28 -2.64 -4.70
N ALA A 41 -14.73 -2.50 -5.91
CA ALA A 41 -13.84 -1.39 -6.22
C ALA A 41 -14.65 -0.11 -6.04
N VAL A 42 -14.42 0.60 -4.93
CA VAL A 42 -14.93 1.95 -4.77
C VAL A 42 -14.26 2.77 -5.86
N ALA A 43 -14.98 3.02 -6.94
CA ALA A 43 -14.56 3.95 -7.95
C ALA A 43 -14.32 5.28 -7.25
N ARG A 44 -13.06 5.67 -7.06
CA ARG A 44 -12.69 7.02 -6.60
C ARG A 44 -12.95 8.02 -7.72
N ARG A 45 -14.21 8.13 -8.14
CA ARG A 45 -14.71 9.11 -9.09
C ARG A 45 -14.80 10.46 -8.36
N GLY A 46 -13.68 11.16 -8.22
CA GLY A 46 -13.70 12.53 -7.68
C GLY A 46 -12.40 13.13 -7.13
N VAL A 47 -11.32 12.37 -6.93
CA VAL A 47 -10.09 12.89 -6.28
C VAL A 47 -9.14 13.56 -7.28
N SER A 48 -9.65 14.43 -8.16
CA SER A 48 -8.81 15.26 -9.04
C SER A 48 -9.27 16.72 -9.08
N ALA A 49 -10.59 16.96 -9.20
CA ALA A 49 -11.12 18.33 -9.29
C ALA A 49 -11.10 19.13 -7.98
N ALA A 50 -11.14 18.49 -6.81
CA ALA A 50 -11.17 19.18 -5.52
C ALA A 50 -9.79 19.68 -5.06
N ARG A 51 -8.69 19.04 -5.49
CA ARG A 51 -7.33 19.43 -5.07
C ARG A 51 -6.80 20.65 -5.81
N SER A 52 -7.20 20.84 -7.07
CA SER A 52 -6.80 22.01 -7.88
C SER A 52 -7.32 23.33 -7.27
N ARG A 53 -8.56 23.36 -6.77
CA ARG A 53 -9.18 24.58 -6.21
C ARG A 53 -8.57 25.09 -4.90
N ARG A 54 -7.80 24.28 -4.17
CA ARG A 54 -7.16 24.70 -2.90
C ARG A 54 -5.81 25.39 -3.07
N ARG A 55 -5.30 25.53 -4.31
CA ARG A 55 -4.01 26.16 -4.59
C ARG A 55 -4.11 27.44 -5.42
N SER A 56 -5.21 28.20 -5.29
CA SER A 56 -5.15 29.60 -5.67
C SER A 56 -4.52 30.38 -4.52
N PRO A 57 -3.30 30.92 -4.66
CA PRO A 57 -2.84 31.94 -3.72
C PRO A 57 -3.77 33.14 -3.87
N ALA A 58 -4.38 33.58 -2.77
CA ALA A 58 -5.07 34.86 -2.74
C ALA A 58 -4.03 35.94 -3.05
N ARG A 59 -4.12 36.51 -4.25
CA ARG A 59 -3.36 37.69 -4.66
C ARG A 59 -4.26 38.90 -4.39
N GLY A 60 -3.88 39.72 -3.43
CA GLY A 60 -4.60 40.93 -3.04
C GLY A 60 -4.32 41.28 -1.59
#